data_AF-A0A7Y3HDH7-F1
#
_entry.id   AF-A0A7Y3HDH7-F1
#
_cell.length_a   1.000
_cell.length_b   1.000
_cell.length_c   1.000
_cell.angle_alpha   90.00
_cell.angle_beta   90.00
_cell.angle_gamma   90.00
#
_symmetry.space_group_name_H-M   'P 1'
#
loop_
_entity.id
_entity.type
_entity.pdbx_description
1 polymer ?
#
loop_
_entity_poly.entity_id
_entity_poly.type
_entity_poly.pdbx_seq_one_letter_code
_entity_poly.pdbx_strand_id
1 'polypeptide(L)'
;MIRRLILLFTGLLLVLAAVALPAGAVSTNEAVAESDFLRLINERRAEFSLAPLGSYWDLVDDARDHSRYQSEGNCPDGERICHNPALGSVTTNWFALGENVGVGYDVDGLDRAFWESAAHQANVVGNYNYAGVGVVIQDGGTMYVTVVFMRGPEGLSPTPPAAGDVAGHEFPAGADRVGVHDPGRGTWSLDGEGADFYYGVPSDRPVACDWDGDGDSTVGLYRASTGYLYLRNVNEFGVADIAIFYGIPEDVPLCGDWDGDGIESIGIFRPSESTFYLRNSNSLGFADVEFRFGRSGDVPLAGDWFGSGHDSIGVFRPSTGMLYLADGKNGLGNVMALPRTDLVPADQLVVGDWDADGTDTLGFVRPGSGTFRLLLDHQPDAETVLIPFRTAGRTPVAGVW
;
A
#
# COMPACT_ATOMS: atom_id res chain seq x y z
N MET A 1 -40.45 -87.43 18.20
CA MET A 1 -39.97 -87.04 16.84
C MET A 1 -40.87 -85.88 16.41
N ILE A 2 -40.46 -84.63 16.16
CA ILE A 2 -39.25 -84.03 15.60
C ILE A 2 -39.03 -82.63 16.22
N ARG A 3 -37.76 -82.22 16.36
CA ARG A 3 -37.23 -80.92 16.82
C ARG A 3 -37.36 -79.80 15.77
N ARG A 4 -37.34 -78.52 16.22
CA ARG A 4 -36.61 -77.32 15.69
C ARG A 4 -37.12 -76.07 16.48
N LEU A 5 -36.40 -75.35 17.35
CA LEU A 5 -35.09 -74.64 17.37
C LEU A 5 -35.19 -73.16 16.91
N ILE A 6 -34.65 -72.23 17.73
CA ILE A 6 -34.11 -70.86 17.42
C ILE A 6 -35.15 -69.70 17.35
N LEU A 7 -34.99 -68.47 17.88
CA LEU A 7 -33.93 -67.67 18.54
C LEU A 7 -34.60 -66.59 19.44
N LEU A 8 -34.04 -66.30 20.62
CA LEU A 8 -34.31 -65.06 21.36
C LEU A 8 -33.36 -63.97 20.83
N PHE A 9 -33.90 -62.81 20.44
CA PHE A 9 -33.14 -61.58 20.26
C PHE A 9 -33.50 -60.61 21.39
N THR A 10 -32.59 -60.46 22.35
CA THR A 10 -32.61 -59.38 23.34
C THR A 10 -31.98 -58.14 22.70
N GLY A 11 -32.80 -57.16 22.33
CA GLY A 11 -32.34 -55.85 21.90
C GLY A 11 -31.87 -55.03 23.10
N LEU A 12 -30.56 -54.82 23.21
CA LEU A 12 -29.94 -53.87 24.12
C LEU A 12 -30.14 -52.47 23.53
N LEU A 13 -30.97 -51.65 24.19
CA LEU A 13 -31.18 -50.25 23.82
C LEU A 13 -29.95 -49.45 24.27
N LEU A 14 -29.02 -49.19 23.34
CA LEU A 14 -27.89 -48.28 23.56
C LEU A 14 -28.43 -46.85 23.48
N VAL A 15 -28.63 -46.20 24.63
CA VAL A 15 -28.91 -44.75 24.67
C VAL A 15 -27.59 -44.04 24.37
N LEU A 16 -27.38 -43.67 23.11
CA LEU A 16 -26.36 -42.70 22.73
C LEU A 16 -26.83 -41.34 23.26
N ALA A 17 -26.31 -40.91 24.41
CA ALA A 17 -26.34 -39.51 24.77
C ALA A 17 -25.42 -38.79 23.79
N ALA A 18 -26.01 -38.23 22.73
CA ALA A 18 -25.33 -37.23 21.91
C ALA A 18 -25.08 -36.02 22.81
N VAL A 19 -23.88 -35.92 23.36
CA VAL A 19 -23.36 -34.63 23.81
C VAL A 19 -23.19 -33.83 22.53
N ALA A 20 -24.17 -32.98 22.24
CA ALA A 20 -23.97 -31.91 21.28
C ALA A 20 -22.86 -31.03 21.84
N LEU A 21 -21.65 -31.18 21.31
CA LEU A 21 -20.66 -30.12 21.37
C LEU A 21 -21.34 -28.89 20.73
N PRO A 22 -21.28 -27.70 21.34
CA PRO A 22 -21.78 -26.52 20.67
C PRO A 22 -21.01 -26.42 19.35
N ALA A 23 -21.73 -26.29 18.24
CA ALA A 23 -21.13 -25.86 16.99
C ALA A 23 -20.33 -24.60 17.31
N GLY A 24 -19.02 -24.63 17.07
CA GLY A 24 -18.15 -23.48 17.27
C GLY A 24 -18.81 -22.28 16.63
N ALA A 25 -19.00 -21.21 17.39
CA ALA A 25 -19.58 -20.00 16.84
C ALA A 25 -18.72 -19.60 15.64
N VAL A 26 -19.34 -19.53 14.45
CA VAL A 26 -18.71 -18.90 13.30
C VAL A 26 -18.34 -17.50 13.74
N SER A 27 -17.04 -17.23 13.89
CA SER A 27 -16.61 -15.87 14.14
C SER A 27 -17.08 -15.05 12.95
N THR A 28 -17.95 -14.08 13.18
CA THR A 28 -18.34 -13.08 12.17
C THR A 28 -17.48 -11.81 12.32
N ASN A 29 -16.53 -11.83 13.25
CA ASN A 29 -15.67 -10.71 13.55
C ASN A 29 -14.23 -11.07 13.14
N GLU A 30 -13.78 -10.46 12.05
CA GLU A 30 -12.44 -10.61 11.49
C GLU A 30 -11.34 -10.31 12.52
N ALA A 31 -11.46 -9.20 13.24
CA ALA A 31 -10.46 -8.80 14.25
C ALA A 31 -10.36 -9.81 15.42
N VAL A 32 -11.48 -10.43 15.81
CA VAL A 32 -11.47 -11.51 16.82
C VAL A 32 -10.77 -12.75 16.25
N ALA A 33 -11.09 -13.11 15.00
CA ALA A 33 -10.45 -14.26 14.34
C ALA A 33 -8.93 -14.07 14.19
N GLU A 34 -8.48 -12.88 13.82
CA GLU A 34 -7.04 -12.53 13.72
C GLU A 34 -6.32 -12.70 15.07
N SER A 35 -6.92 -12.16 16.14
CA SER A 35 -6.42 -12.31 17.51
C SER A 35 -6.33 -13.78 17.92
N ASP A 36 -7.36 -14.58 17.61
CA ASP A 36 -7.40 -16.00 17.95
C ASP A 36 -6.35 -16.82 17.19
N PHE A 37 -6.13 -16.55 15.90
CA PHE A 37 -5.05 -17.18 15.13
C PHE A 37 -3.67 -16.88 15.72
N LEU A 38 -3.37 -15.61 16.02
CA LEU A 38 -2.07 -15.25 16.61
C LEU A 38 -1.87 -15.92 17.98
N ARG A 39 -2.94 -16.00 18.79
CA ARG A 39 -2.92 -16.73 20.06
C ARG A 39 -2.61 -18.21 19.86
N LEU A 40 -3.32 -18.91 18.96
CA LEU A 40 -3.11 -20.34 18.68
C LEU A 40 -1.70 -20.62 18.14
N ILE A 41 -1.19 -19.79 17.23
CA ILE A 41 0.20 -19.86 16.75
C ILE A 41 1.18 -19.78 17.92
N ASN A 42 0.96 -18.85 18.85
CA ASN A 42 1.82 -18.68 20.02
C ASN A 42 1.70 -19.82 21.04
N GLU A 43 0.51 -20.42 21.18
CA GLU A 43 0.31 -21.64 21.97
C GLU A 43 1.13 -22.81 21.38
N ARG A 44 1.09 -23.02 20.05
CA ARG A 44 1.92 -24.01 19.37
C ARG A 44 3.40 -23.77 19.57
N ARG A 45 3.85 -22.51 19.43
CA ARG A 45 5.26 -22.14 19.65
C ARG A 45 5.73 -22.43 21.08
N ALA A 46 4.85 -22.24 22.06
CA ALA A 46 5.15 -22.55 23.46
C ALA A 46 5.40 -24.05 23.70
N GLU A 47 4.73 -24.95 22.97
CA GLU A 47 4.99 -26.41 23.01
C GLU A 47 6.45 -26.75 22.63
N PHE A 48 7.08 -25.90 21.82
CA PHE A 48 8.48 -26.02 21.38
C PHE A 48 9.45 -25.11 22.16
N SER A 49 8.99 -24.50 23.26
CA SER A 49 9.76 -23.54 24.05
C SER A 49 10.27 -22.34 23.24
N LEU A 50 9.54 -21.94 22.21
CA LEU A 50 9.84 -20.76 21.39
C LEU A 50 9.17 -19.52 21.97
N ALA A 51 9.82 -18.36 21.82
CA ALA A 51 9.22 -17.08 22.20
C ALA A 51 7.97 -16.79 21.36
N PRO A 52 6.94 -16.14 21.95
CA PRO A 52 5.77 -15.73 21.20
C PRO A 52 6.15 -14.69 20.13
N LEU A 53 5.42 -14.71 19.02
CA LEU A 53 5.46 -13.69 17.99
C LEU A 53 4.66 -12.48 18.47
N GLY A 54 5.27 -11.29 18.35
CA GLY A 54 4.54 -10.03 18.48
C GLY A 54 3.67 -9.78 17.25
N SER A 55 2.55 -9.08 17.42
CA SER A 55 1.86 -8.50 16.25
C SER A 55 2.67 -7.32 15.74
N TYR A 56 2.78 -7.18 14.42
CA TYR A 56 3.32 -5.98 13.77
C TYR A 56 2.33 -5.45 12.74
N TRP A 57 1.96 -4.18 12.88
CA TRP A 57 0.82 -3.62 12.14
C TRP A 57 0.99 -3.66 10.61
N ASP A 58 2.19 -3.41 10.07
CA ASP A 58 2.44 -3.49 8.61
C ASP A 58 2.09 -4.89 8.08
N LEU A 59 2.45 -5.93 8.84
CA LEU A 59 2.18 -7.32 8.44
C LEU A 59 0.69 -7.65 8.53
N VAL A 60 0.00 -7.11 9.55
CA VAL A 60 -1.45 -7.28 9.70
C VAL A 60 -2.16 -6.62 8.54
N ASP A 61 -1.75 -5.40 8.17
CA ASP A 61 -2.30 -4.63 7.06
C ASP A 61 -2.12 -5.39 5.73
N ASP A 62 -0.90 -5.82 5.40
CA ASP A 62 -0.65 -6.63 4.20
C ASP A 62 -1.42 -7.95 4.20
N ALA A 63 -1.50 -8.65 5.34
CA ALA A 63 -2.22 -9.91 5.44
C ALA A 63 -3.75 -9.72 5.24
N ARG A 64 -4.31 -8.60 5.69
CA ARG A 64 -5.73 -8.27 5.46
C ARG A 64 -5.98 -8.00 3.98
N ASP A 65 -5.14 -7.18 3.36
CA ASP A 65 -5.21 -6.88 1.93
C ASP A 65 -5.09 -8.14 1.08
N HIS A 66 -4.16 -9.03 1.42
CA HIS A 66 -4.00 -10.30 0.71
C HIS A 66 -5.18 -11.25 0.91
N SER A 67 -5.78 -11.27 2.10
CA SER A 67 -6.97 -12.08 2.36
C SER A 67 -8.19 -11.56 1.59
N ARG A 68 -8.33 -10.24 1.47
CA ARG A 68 -9.35 -9.59 0.62
C ARG A 68 -9.15 -9.92 -0.84
N TYR A 69 -7.93 -9.75 -1.35
CA TYR A 69 -7.54 -10.08 -2.72
C TYR A 69 -7.91 -11.53 -3.10
N GLN A 70 -7.61 -12.49 -2.24
CA GLN A 70 -7.98 -13.89 -2.43
C GLN A 70 -9.50 -14.09 -2.42
N SER A 71 -10.21 -13.44 -1.49
CA SER A 71 -11.66 -13.56 -1.35
C SER A 71 -12.42 -13.08 -2.60
N GLU A 72 -11.89 -12.06 -3.28
CA GLU A 72 -12.46 -11.48 -4.49
C GLU A 72 -12.18 -12.33 -5.75
N GLY A 73 -11.43 -13.42 -5.61
CA GLY A 73 -11.12 -14.34 -6.72
C GLY A 73 -9.99 -13.83 -7.61
N ASN A 74 -9.14 -12.94 -7.11
CA ASN A 74 -8.05 -12.35 -7.89
C ASN A 74 -6.81 -13.25 -8.02
N CYS A 75 -6.83 -14.46 -7.44
CA CYS A 75 -5.71 -15.39 -7.56
C CYS A 75 -5.49 -15.86 -9.01
N PRO A 76 -4.23 -15.96 -9.46
CA PRO A 76 -3.90 -16.41 -10.81
C PRO A 76 -4.47 -17.80 -11.14
N ASP A 77 -4.64 -18.07 -12.44
CA ASP A 77 -5.04 -19.38 -12.97
C ASP A 77 -6.37 -19.93 -12.42
N GLY A 78 -7.21 -19.07 -11.82
CA GLY A 78 -8.47 -19.45 -11.20
C GLY A 78 -8.30 -20.22 -9.88
N GLU A 79 -7.12 -20.14 -9.26
CA GLU A 79 -6.89 -20.69 -7.92
C GLU A 79 -7.74 -19.97 -6.88
N ARG A 80 -8.10 -20.67 -5.80
CA ARG A 80 -8.91 -20.10 -4.72
C ARG A 80 -8.08 -19.32 -3.70
N ILE A 81 -6.84 -19.73 -3.51
CA ILE A 81 -5.87 -19.11 -2.60
C ILE A 81 -4.52 -19.11 -3.32
N CYS A 82 -3.68 -18.13 -3.02
CA CYS A 82 -2.38 -17.95 -3.66
C CYS A 82 -1.45 -17.19 -2.72
N HIS A 83 -0.14 -17.37 -2.89
CA HIS A 83 0.86 -16.61 -2.14
C HIS A 83 0.93 -15.15 -2.60
N ASN A 84 1.26 -14.23 -1.70
CA ASN A 84 1.51 -12.83 -2.06
C ASN A 84 2.79 -12.72 -2.92
N PRO A 85 2.70 -12.38 -4.22
CA PRO A 85 3.88 -12.29 -5.08
C PRO A 85 4.81 -11.14 -4.68
N ALA A 86 4.30 -10.18 -3.91
CA ALA A 86 5.00 -9.01 -3.42
C ALA A 86 5.42 -9.13 -1.94
N LEU A 87 5.45 -10.34 -1.38
CA LEU A 87 5.77 -10.55 0.05
C LEU A 87 7.09 -9.88 0.48
N GLY A 88 8.09 -9.85 -0.40
CA GLY A 88 9.40 -9.24 -0.11
C GLY A 88 9.36 -7.71 0.09
N SER A 89 8.30 -7.04 -0.35
CA SER A 89 8.12 -5.58 -0.27
C SER A 89 7.11 -5.12 0.78
N VAL A 90 6.45 -6.04 1.49
CA VAL A 90 5.38 -5.73 2.46
C VAL A 90 5.88 -5.01 3.71
N THR A 91 7.19 -5.02 3.93
CA THR A 91 7.90 -4.23 4.94
C THR A 91 9.39 -4.25 4.62
N THR A 92 10.21 -3.53 5.39
CA THR A 92 11.67 -3.49 5.20
C THR A 92 12.42 -3.91 6.45
N ASN A 93 13.75 -3.98 6.34
CA ASN A 93 14.65 -4.37 7.43
C ASN A 93 14.37 -5.76 8.02
N TRP A 94 13.62 -6.60 7.29
CA TRP A 94 13.42 -7.99 7.63
C TRP A 94 14.67 -8.81 7.30
N PHE A 95 14.93 -9.81 8.13
CA PHE A 95 15.98 -10.82 7.97
C PHE A 95 15.44 -12.13 7.40
N ALA A 96 14.16 -12.42 7.63
CA ALA A 96 13.44 -13.55 7.04
C ALA A 96 11.94 -13.23 6.99
N LEU A 97 11.27 -13.74 5.96
CA LEU A 97 9.82 -13.72 5.82
C LEU A 97 9.28 -15.14 5.62
N GLY A 98 8.00 -15.34 5.89
CA GLY A 98 7.25 -16.55 5.62
C GLY A 98 5.77 -16.22 5.48
N GLU A 99 5.02 -17.07 4.79
CA GLU A 99 3.58 -16.85 4.59
C GLU A 99 2.84 -18.19 4.66
N ASN A 100 1.72 -18.20 5.39
CA ASN A 100 0.71 -19.24 5.30
C ASN A 100 -0.60 -18.61 4.78
N VAL A 101 -1.21 -19.20 3.77
CA VAL A 101 -2.54 -18.80 3.27
C VAL A 101 -3.51 -19.96 3.38
N GLY A 102 -4.78 -19.65 3.68
CA GLY A 102 -5.79 -20.67 3.91
C GLY A 102 -7.20 -20.16 3.66
N VAL A 103 -8.10 -21.11 3.38
CA VAL A 103 -9.53 -20.84 3.25
C VAL A 103 -10.36 -21.92 3.94
N GLY A 104 -11.33 -21.51 4.75
CA GLY A 104 -12.09 -22.39 5.64
C GLY A 104 -13.37 -21.72 6.16
N TYR A 105 -13.87 -22.18 7.31
CA TYR A 105 -15.12 -21.68 7.90
C TYR A 105 -15.00 -21.29 9.37
N ASP A 106 -13.91 -21.67 10.04
CA ASP A 106 -13.64 -21.35 11.42
C ASP A 106 -12.13 -21.40 11.71
N VAL A 107 -11.72 -20.68 12.77
CA VAL A 107 -10.31 -20.50 13.15
C VAL A 107 -9.68 -21.84 13.56
N ASP A 108 -10.37 -22.65 14.36
CA ASP A 108 -9.83 -23.91 14.89
C ASP A 108 -9.55 -24.95 13.80
N GLY A 109 -10.44 -25.02 12.81
CA GLY A 109 -10.30 -25.90 11.65
C GLY A 109 -9.15 -25.48 10.76
N LEU A 110 -8.98 -24.17 10.54
CA LEU A 110 -7.87 -23.62 9.76
C LEU A 110 -6.53 -23.75 10.49
N ASP A 111 -6.45 -23.45 11.78
CA ASP A 111 -5.24 -23.68 12.61
C ASP A 111 -4.81 -25.15 12.53
N ARG A 112 -5.77 -26.08 12.67
CA ARG A 112 -5.48 -27.51 12.54
C ARG A 112 -4.97 -27.86 11.16
N ALA A 113 -5.60 -27.35 10.10
CA ALA A 113 -5.16 -27.61 8.73
C ALA A 113 -3.75 -27.06 8.45
N PHE A 114 -3.42 -25.87 8.98
CA PHE A 114 -2.06 -25.35 8.96
C PHE A 114 -1.11 -26.26 9.73
N TRP A 115 -1.49 -26.70 10.92
CA TRP A 115 -0.66 -27.59 11.72
C TRP A 115 -0.49 -28.98 11.08
N GLU A 116 -1.40 -29.47 10.25
CA GLU A 116 -1.24 -30.76 9.56
C GLU A 116 -0.32 -30.69 8.33
N SER A 117 0.01 -29.48 7.86
CA SER A 117 0.92 -29.25 6.73
C SER A 117 2.35 -28.98 7.20
N ALA A 118 3.30 -29.82 6.78
CA ALA A 118 4.71 -29.66 7.15
C ALA A 118 5.30 -28.30 6.72
N ALA A 119 4.86 -27.76 5.58
CA ALA A 119 5.31 -26.45 5.10
C ALA A 119 4.79 -25.31 6.00
N HIS A 120 3.51 -25.35 6.38
CA HIS A 120 2.91 -24.35 7.25
C HIS A 120 3.45 -24.44 8.69
N GLN A 121 3.67 -25.67 9.20
CA GLN A 121 4.33 -25.90 10.48
C GLN A 121 5.73 -25.26 10.52
N ALA A 122 6.51 -25.40 9.44
CA ALA A 122 7.87 -24.85 9.38
C ALA A 122 7.88 -23.33 9.57
N ASN A 123 6.86 -22.62 9.09
CA ASN A 123 6.70 -21.20 9.35
C ASN A 123 6.34 -20.92 10.82
N VAL A 124 5.39 -21.67 11.41
CA VAL A 124 4.97 -21.50 12.81
C VAL A 124 6.13 -21.66 13.79
N VAL A 125 6.98 -22.68 13.60
CA VAL A 125 8.16 -22.93 14.45
C VAL A 125 9.44 -22.24 13.96
N GLY A 126 9.32 -21.41 12.92
CA GLY A 126 10.43 -20.69 12.31
C GLY A 126 11.04 -19.65 13.26
N ASN A 127 12.27 -19.24 12.94
CA ASN A 127 13.01 -18.20 13.66
C ASN A 127 12.49 -16.81 13.30
N TYR A 128 11.29 -16.50 13.77
CA TYR A 128 10.58 -15.23 13.60
C TYR A 128 10.32 -14.59 14.97
N ASN A 129 10.16 -13.27 15.00
CA ASN A 129 9.78 -12.50 16.18
C ASN A 129 8.46 -11.73 16.01
N TYR A 130 7.94 -11.61 14.78
CA TYR A 130 6.64 -11.01 14.52
C TYR A 130 5.77 -11.88 13.60
N ALA A 131 4.46 -11.67 13.69
CA ALA A 131 3.50 -12.10 12.70
C ALA A 131 2.43 -11.03 12.46
N GLY A 132 1.88 -11.01 11.25
CA GLY A 132 0.63 -10.34 10.93
C GLY A 132 -0.40 -11.36 10.51
N VAL A 133 -1.60 -11.29 11.06
CA VAL A 133 -2.73 -12.13 10.67
C VAL A 133 -3.78 -11.22 10.09
N GLY A 134 -4.23 -11.54 8.88
CA GLY A 134 -5.36 -10.89 8.24
C GLY A 134 -6.43 -11.91 7.91
N VAL A 135 -7.68 -11.55 8.17
CA VAL A 135 -8.84 -12.41 7.93
C VAL A 135 -9.91 -11.64 7.16
N VAL A 136 -10.48 -12.26 6.13
CA VAL A 136 -11.69 -11.77 5.46
C VAL A 136 -12.77 -12.84 5.51
N ILE A 137 -13.98 -12.46 5.95
CA ILE A 137 -15.11 -13.36 6.10
C ILE A 137 -16.22 -12.95 5.14
N GLN A 138 -16.45 -13.76 4.11
CA GLN A 138 -17.49 -13.50 3.12
C GLN A 138 -18.89 -13.86 3.64
N ASP A 139 -19.90 -13.33 2.95
CA ASP A 139 -21.29 -13.76 3.11
C ASP A 139 -21.40 -15.29 2.99
N GLY A 140 -21.99 -15.92 4.00
CA GLY A 140 -22.03 -17.39 4.12
C GLY A 140 -20.92 -18.00 4.99
N GLY A 141 -20.02 -17.18 5.56
CA GLY A 141 -19.06 -17.59 6.57
C GLY A 141 -17.78 -18.21 6.03
N THR A 142 -17.51 -18.09 4.73
CA THR A 142 -16.21 -18.51 4.17
C THR A 142 -15.14 -17.53 4.63
N MET A 143 -14.14 -18.05 5.35
CA MET A 143 -13.03 -17.31 5.90
C MET A 143 -11.78 -17.51 5.02
N TYR A 144 -11.21 -16.42 4.53
CA TYR A 144 -9.88 -16.35 3.92
C TYR A 144 -8.91 -15.81 4.96
N VAL A 145 -7.76 -16.46 5.12
CA VAL A 145 -6.74 -16.06 6.09
C VAL A 145 -5.36 -16.03 5.44
N THR A 146 -4.63 -14.98 5.74
CA THR A 146 -3.20 -14.85 5.46
C THR A 146 -2.47 -14.64 6.78
N VAL A 147 -1.37 -15.37 6.97
CA VAL A 147 -0.45 -15.18 8.10
C VAL A 147 0.92 -14.89 7.53
N VAL A 148 1.43 -13.68 7.77
CA VAL A 148 2.78 -13.28 7.41
C VAL A 148 3.68 -13.38 8.63
N PHE A 149 4.79 -14.09 8.51
CA PHE A 149 5.80 -14.24 9.55
C PHE A 149 7.02 -13.39 9.21
N MET A 150 7.59 -12.71 10.20
CA MET A 150 8.78 -11.90 10.01
C MET A 150 9.81 -12.08 11.11
N ARG A 151 11.08 -12.14 10.71
CA ARG A 151 12.21 -11.88 11.59
C ARG A 151 12.68 -10.47 11.28
N GLY A 152 12.42 -9.50 12.15
CA GLY A 152 12.77 -8.10 11.95
C GLY A 152 13.48 -7.49 13.17
N PRO A 153 13.76 -6.17 13.15
CA PRO A 153 14.31 -5.47 14.30
C PRO A 153 13.38 -5.53 15.51
N GLU A 154 13.93 -5.47 16.72
CA GLU A 154 13.13 -5.43 17.95
C GLU A 154 12.41 -4.08 18.12
N GLY A 155 11.28 -4.08 18.83
CA GLY A 155 10.55 -2.86 19.22
C GLY A 155 9.52 -2.35 18.22
N LEU A 156 9.11 -3.16 17.24
CA LEU A 156 8.03 -2.79 16.31
C LEU A 156 6.65 -2.88 16.97
N SER A 157 5.74 -2.00 16.56
CA SER A 157 4.43 -1.77 17.21
C SER A 157 3.32 -2.67 16.64
N PRO A 158 2.44 -3.24 17.47
CA PRO A 158 1.28 -4.02 17.01
C PRO A 158 0.15 -3.15 16.45
N THR A 159 0.15 -1.86 16.76
CA THR A 159 -0.83 -0.88 16.29
C THR A 159 -0.21 -0.03 15.20
N PRO A 160 -0.94 0.22 14.09
CA PRO A 160 -0.56 1.29 13.18
C PRO A 160 -0.39 2.55 14.01
N PRO A 161 0.64 3.36 13.75
CA PRO A 161 0.65 4.68 14.33
C PRO A 161 -0.57 5.43 13.75
N ALA A 162 -1.22 6.27 14.57
CA ALA A 162 -2.56 6.78 14.27
C ALA A 162 -2.60 7.50 12.91
N ALA A 163 -3.50 7.07 12.02
CA ALA A 163 -3.77 7.74 10.76
C ALA A 163 -4.36 9.13 11.06
N GLY A 164 -3.85 10.16 10.39
CA GLY A 164 -4.35 11.54 10.50
C GLY A 164 -4.36 12.06 11.94
N ASP A 165 -3.17 12.39 12.42
CA ASP A 165 -2.84 13.34 13.52
C ASP A 165 -1.64 12.76 14.27
N VAL A 166 -0.44 13.24 13.92
CA VAL A 166 0.56 13.40 14.98
C VAL A 166 -0.17 14.19 16.05
N ALA A 167 -0.29 13.66 17.26
CA ALA A 167 -0.97 14.36 18.35
C ALA A 167 -0.46 15.82 18.44
N GLY A 168 -1.20 16.77 17.85
CA GLY A 168 -0.87 18.20 17.80
C GLY A 168 -0.67 18.89 16.44
N HIS A 169 -0.68 18.24 15.27
CA HIS A 169 -0.60 18.96 13.97
C HIS A 169 -1.90 18.81 13.16
N GLU A 170 -2.64 19.90 13.03
CA GLU A 170 -3.87 20.00 12.23
C GLU A 170 -3.51 20.60 10.86
N PHE A 171 -3.76 19.84 9.78
CA PHE A 171 -3.55 20.34 8.42
C PHE A 171 -4.54 21.48 8.13
N PRO A 172 -4.07 22.65 7.65
CA PRO A 172 -4.96 23.73 7.26
C PRO A 172 -5.82 23.33 6.05
N ALA A 173 -6.95 24.01 5.88
CA ALA A 173 -7.80 23.79 4.72
C ALA A 173 -7.04 24.15 3.43
N GLY A 174 -7.07 23.24 2.46
CA GLY A 174 -6.32 23.37 1.20
C GLY A 174 -4.87 22.90 1.27
N ALA A 175 -4.40 22.39 2.41
CA ALA A 175 -3.12 21.71 2.46
C ALA A 175 -3.21 20.33 1.81
N ASP A 176 -2.14 19.96 1.12
CA ASP A 176 -1.97 18.61 0.61
C ASP A 176 -1.86 17.61 1.75
N ARG A 177 -2.41 16.43 1.49
CA ARG A 177 -2.32 15.27 2.36
C ARG A 177 -1.49 14.19 1.69
N VAL A 178 -1.18 13.14 2.43
CA VAL A 178 -0.44 11.99 1.89
C VAL A 178 -1.35 10.83 1.54
N GLY A 179 -1.09 10.21 0.39
CA GLY A 179 -1.80 9.03 -0.06
C GLY A 179 -0.80 7.95 -0.47
N VAL A 180 -1.31 6.74 -0.66
CA VAL A 180 -0.52 5.63 -1.18
C VAL A 180 -1.34 4.79 -2.15
N HIS A 181 -0.64 4.24 -3.15
CA HIS A 181 -1.16 3.24 -4.06
C HIS A 181 -0.36 1.95 -3.92
N ASP A 182 -1.03 0.82 -3.74
CA ASP A 182 -0.42 -0.51 -3.78
C ASP A 182 -0.30 -0.98 -5.25
N PRO A 183 0.89 -0.98 -5.86
CA PRO A 183 1.07 -1.38 -7.25
C PRO A 183 0.94 -2.89 -7.45
N GLY A 184 0.93 -3.71 -6.40
CA GLY A 184 0.67 -5.14 -6.48
C GLY A 184 -0.82 -5.46 -6.56
N ARG A 185 -1.66 -4.58 -6.00
CA ARG A 185 -3.12 -4.82 -5.83
C ARG A 185 -4.02 -3.83 -6.55
N GLY A 186 -3.52 -2.65 -6.92
CA GLY A 186 -4.34 -1.55 -7.47
C GLY A 186 -5.17 -0.82 -6.41
N THR A 187 -4.83 -0.96 -5.13
CA THR A 187 -5.58 -0.34 -4.01
C THR A 187 -5.04 1.05 -3.72
N TRP A 188 -5.94 2.02 -3.53
CA TRP A 188 -5.65 3.39 -3.13
C TRP A 188 -6.10 3.68 -1.70
N SER A 189 -5.45 4.69 -1.13
CA SER A 189 -5.44 4.94 0.30
C SER A 189 -5.04 6.38 0.54
N LEU A 190 -6.01 7.26 0.78
CA LEU A 190 -5.80 8.70 0.84
C LEU A 190 -6.08 9.20 2.27
N ASP A 191 -5.15 9.94 2.87
CA ASP A 191 -5.24 10.34 4.28
C ASP A 191 -6.33 11.40 4.50
N GLY A 192 -7.28 11.18 5.41
CA GLY A 192 -8.42 12.10 5.59
C GLY A 192 -9.63 11.80 4.71
N GLU A 193 -9.46 10.90 3.73
CA GLU A 193 -10.53 10.38 2.89
C GLU A 193 -11.09 9.05 3.42
N GLY A 194 -12.20 8.59 2.83
CA GLY A 194 -12.98 7.41 3.26
C GLY A 194 -12.27 6.05 3.20
N ALA A 195 -13.02 4.97 2.98
CA ALA A 195 -12.47 3.62 2.92
C ALA A 195 -11.60 3.40 1.66
N ASP A 196 -10.63 2.51 1.76
CA ASP A 196 -9.77 2.04 0.66
C ASP A 196 -10.61 1.63 -0.56
N PHE A 197 -10.13 2.01 -1.76
CA PHE A 197 -10.80 1.68 -3.01
C PHE A 197 -9.82 1.17 -4.07
N TYR A 198 -10.35 0.47 -5.08
CA TYR A 198 -9.55 -0.10 -6.15
C TYR A 198 -9.62 0.77 -7.40
N TYR A 199 -8.46 1.07 -7.97
CA TYR A 199 -8.36 1.69 -9.29
C TYR A 199 -7.02 1.32 -9.92
N GLY A 200 -7.08 0.77 -11.14
CA GLY A 200 -5.91 0.33 -11.89
C GLY A 200 -5.73 -1.17 -11.95
N VAL A 201 -4.59 -1.57 -12.50
CA VAL A 201 -4.13 -2.96 -12.48
C VAL A 201 -2.72 -3.03 -11.90
N PRO A 202 -2.24 -4.23 -11.50
CA PRO A 202 -0.89 -4.36 -10.97
C PRO A 202 0.15 -3.79 -11.94
N SER A 203 1.19 -3.16 -11.38
CA SER A 203 2.29 -2.44 -12.06
C SER A 203 1.97 -1.06 -12.67
N ASP A 204 0.72 -0.61 -12.64
CA ASP A 204 0.43 0.79 -12.98
C ASP A 204 1.13 1.72 -11.98
N ARG A 205 1.77 2.79 -12.48
CA ARG A 205 2.46 3.80 -11.66
C ARG A 205 1.45 4.90 -11.29
N PRO A 206 1.26 5.23 -10.00
CA PRO A 206 0.29 6.23 -9.60
C PRO A 206 0.77 7.65 -9.87
N VAL A 207 -0.18 8.56 -10.01
CA VAL A 207 -0.03 10.01 -10.01
C VAL A 207 -1.36 10.60 -9.51
N ALA A 208 -1.36 11.71 -8.78
CA ALA A 208 -2.59 12.35 -8.31
C ALA A 208 -2.45 13.86 -8.51
N CYS A 209 -3.48 14.48 -9.07
CA CYS A 209 -3.55 15.91 -9.38
C CYS A 209 -5.02 16.33 -9.62
N ASP A 210 -5.29 17.62 -9.60
CA ASP A 210 -6.56 18.26 -9.94
C ASP A 210 -6.75 18.34 -11.46
N TRP A 211 -7.23 17.22 -12.04
CA TRP A 211 -7.33 17.06 -13.49
C TRP A 211 -8.40 17.93 -14.15
N ASP A 212 -9.38 18.43 -13.39
CA ASP A 212 -10.52 19.22 -13.88
C ASP A 212 -10.67 20.62 -13.27
N GLY A 213 -9.74 21.03 -12.42
CA GLY A 213 -9.60 22.39 -11.90
C GLY A 213 -10.63 22.74 -10.83
N ASP A 214 -11.12 21.76 -10.08
CA ASP A 214 -12.13 21.99 -9.04
C ASP A 214 -11.52 22.25 -7.64
N GLY A 215 -10.20 22.11 -7.53
CA GLY A 215 -9.41 22.31 -6.32
C GLY A 215 -9.11 21.01 -5.56
N ASP A 216 -9.71 19.89 -5.95
CA ASP A 216 -9.46 18.58 -5.33
C ASP A 216 -8.63 17.69 -6.26
N SER A 217 -7.51 17.18 -5.75
CA SER A 217 -6.68 16.21 -6.44
C SER A 217 -7.36 14.85 -6.50
N THR A 218 -7.28 14.21 -7.67
CA THR A 218 -7.90 12.92 -7.92
C THR A 218 -6.94 11.92 -8.56
N VAL A 219 -7.26 10.63 -8.43
CA VAL A 219 -6.32 9.56 -8.79
C VAL A 219 -6.09 9.41 -10.30
N GLY A 220 -4.83 9.19 -10.66
CA GLY A 220 -4.36 8.88 -12.01
C GLY A 220 -3.36 7.72 -12.02
N LEU A 221 -3.25 7.06 -13.18
CA LEU A 221 -2.39 5.90 -13.35
C LEU A 221 -1.66 5.94 -14.69
N TYR A 222 -0.38 5.57 -14.69
CA TYR A 222 0.42 5.34 -15.88
C TYR A 222 0.73 3.87 -16.07
N ARG A 223 0.27 3.31 -17.18
CA ARG A 223 0.53 1.93 -17.57
C ARG A 223 1.79 1.83 -18.41
N ALA A 224 2.92 1.57 -17.74
CA ALA A 224 4.24 1.48 -18.37
C ALA A 224 4.31 0.46 -19.52
N SER A 225 3.53 -0.62 -19.49
CA SER A 225 3.50 -1.61 -20.58
C SER A 225 2.89 -1.10 -21.89
N THR A 226 2.13 0.00 -21.85
CA THR A 226 1.38 0.51 -23.00
C THR A 226 1.56 2.01 -23.27
N GLY A 227 2.09 2.78 -22.31
CA GLY A 227 2.22 4.24 -22.40
C GLY A 227 0.91 5.01 -22.18
N TYR A 228 -0.14 4.35 -21.69
CA TYR A 228 -1.42 4.99 -21.41
C TYR A 228 -1.46 5.60 -20.01
N LEU A 229 -2.02 6.80 -19.93
CA LEU A 229 -2.49 7.46 -18.72
C LEU A 229 -4.00 7.25 -18.59
N TYR A 230 -4.44 6.96 -17.37
CA TYR A 230 -5.83 6.78 -16.99
C TYR A 230 -6.13 7.72 -15.83
N LEU A 231 -6.85 8.82 -16.09
CA LEU A 231 -7.17 9.85 -15.10
C LEU A 231 -8.64 9.72 -14.69
N ARG A 232 -8.92 9.89 -13.40
CA ARG A 232 -10.28 9.98 -12.85
C ARG A 232 -10.46 11.32 -12.18
N ASN A 233 -11.67 11.84 -12.22
CA ASN A 233 -12.06 13.05 -11.50
C ASN A 233 -12.78 12.74 -10.18
N VAL A 234 -12.71 11.49 -9.70
CA VAL A 234 -13.25 11.09 -8.38
C VAL A 234 -12.40 9.98 -7.75
N ASN A 235 -12.24 10.06 -6.43
CA ASN A 235 -11.48 9.13 -5.60
C ASN A 235 -12.30 7.91 -5.16
N GLU A 236 -12.84 7.18 -6.13
CA GLU A 236 -13.65 5.98 -5.91
C GLU A 236 -13.33 4.88 -6.94
N PHE A 237 -13.80 3.65 -6.68
CA PHE A 237 -13.72 2.57 -7.65
C PHE A 237 -14.40 2.92 -8.99
N GLY A 238 -13.78 2.52 -10.10
CA GLY A 238 -14.44 2.53 -11.41
C GLY A 238 -13.46 2.62 -12.59
N VAL A 239 -13.97 3.13 -13.72
CA VAL A 239 -13.22 3.34 -14.96
C VAL A 239 -12.74 4.79 -15.10
N ALA A 240 -11.63 5.00 -15.81
CA ALA A 240 -11.09 6.34 -16.07
C ALA A 240 -12.07 7.24 -16.82
N ASP A 241 -12.09 8.53 -16.47
CA ASP A 241 -12.80 9.58 -17.21
C ASP A 241 -12.02 9.97 -18.46
N ILE A 242 -10.68 9.98 -18.35
CA ILE A 242 -9.75 10.28 -19.44
C ILE A 242 -8.77 9.11 -19.60
N ALA A 243 -8.68 8.58 -20.82
CA ALA A 243 -7.68 7.58 -21.19
C ALA A 243 -6.92 8.03 -22.44
N ILE A 244 -5.64 8.36 -22.27
CA ILE A 244 -4.80 8.94 -23.33
C ILE A 244 -3.43 8.27 -23.38
N PHE A 245 -2.88 8.14 -24.58
CA PHE A 245 -1.51 7.69 -24.76
C PHE A 245 -0.57 8.90 -24.71
N TYR A 246 0.35 8.90 -23.76
CA TYR A 246 1.36 9.96 -23.61
C TYR A 246 2.59 9.44 -22.86
N GLY A 247 3.43 8.69 -23.56
CA GLY A 247 4.66 8.15 -23.01
C GLY A 247 5.04 6.81 -23.64
N ILE A 248 6.18 6.28 -23.23
CA ILE A 248 6.68 4.95 -23.60
C ILE A 248 7.09 4.17 -22.36
N PRO A 249 7.31 2.84 -22.45
CA PRO A 249 7.81 2.09 -21.31
C PRO A 249 9.02 2.73 -20.65
N GLU A 250 9.05 2.69 -19.32
CA GLU A 250 9.99 3.35 -18.41
C GLU A 250 9.82 4.85 -18.14
N ASP A 251 8.99 5.56 -18.91
CA ASP A 251 8.66 6.94 -18.57
C ASP A 251 7.99 7.03 -17.18
N VAL A 252 8.32 8.06 -16.42
CA VAL A 252 7.80 8.32 -15.06
C VAL A 252 6.71 9.39 -15.16
N PRO A 253 5.47 9.13 -14.72
CA PRO A 253 4.41 10.13 -14.76
C PRO A 253 4.66 11.24 -13.74
N LEU A 254 4.22 12.44 -14.11
CA LEU A 254 4.21 13.67 -13.32
C LEU A 254 2.91 14.40 -13.64
N CYS A 255 2.56 15.38 -12.84
CA CYS A 255 1.51 16.34 -13.15
C CYS A 255 1.77 17.67 -12.45
N GLY A 256 1.05 18.69 -12.87
CA GLY A 256 1.13 20.05 -12.35
C GLY A 256 0.45 21.05 -13.29
N ASP A 257 0.15 22.23 -12.78
CA ASP A 257 -0.31 23.41 -13.53
C ASP A 257 0.88 24.07 -14.24
N TRP A 258 1.32 23.46 -15.35
CA TRP A 258 2.51 23.91 -16.08
C TRP A 258 2.36 25.32 -16.67
N ASP A 259 1.14 25.75 -17.00
CA ASP A 259 0.88 27.04 -17.65
C ASP A 259 0.02 28.02 -16.85
N GLY A 260 -0.12 27.78 -15.55
CA GLY A 260 -0.70 28.72 -14.58
C GLY A 260 -2.17 29.02 -14.86
N ASP A 261 -2.92 28.05 -15.38
CA ASP A 261 -4.35 28.20 -15.69
C ASP A 261 -5.27 27.65 -14.59
N GLY A 262 -4.68 27.05 -13.54
CA GLY A 262 -5.36 26.46 -12.41
C GLY A 262 -5.86 25.04 -12.65
N ILE A 263 -5.48 24.39 -13.76
CA ILE A 263 -5.78 22.98 -14.03
C ILE A 263 -4.47 22.20 -14.11
N GLU A 264 -4.36 21.15 -13.32
CA GLU A 264 -3.17 20.31 -13.35
C GLU A 264 -3.24 19.33 -14.53
N SER A 265 -2.12 19.23 -15.24
CA SER A 265 -2.07 18.49 -16.50
C SER A 265 -0.88 17.55 -16.59
N ILE A 266 -1.01 16.55 -17.47
CA ILE A 266 -0.07 15.45 -17.55
C ILE A 266 1.35 15.86 -17.98
N GLY A 267 2.34 15.26 -17.32
CA GLY A 267 3.75 15.30 -17.72
C GLY A 267 4.38 13.92 -17.64
N ILE A 268 5.47 13.71 -18.38
CA ILE A 268 6.33 12.54 -18.19
C ILE A 268 7.80 12.95 -18.13
N PHE A 269 8.57 12.21 -17.33
CA PHE A 269 10.03 12.24 -17.37
C PHE A 269 10.54 10.97 -18.03
N ARG A 270 11.43 11.12 -19.00
CA ARG A 270 12.12 10.02 -19.67
C ARG A 270 13.53 9.84 -19.09
N PRO A 271 13.77 8.82 -18.24
CA PRO A 271 15.04 8.68 -17.53
C PRO A 271 16.24 8.44 -18.47
N SER A 272 16.02 7.74 -19.59
CA SER A 272 17.05 7.42 -20.59
C SER A 272 17.65 8.65 -21.25
N GLU A 273 16.91 9.76 -21.29
CA GLU A 273 17.31 11.02 -21.92
C GLU A 273 17.55 12.13 -20.88
N SER A 274 17.03 11.93 -19.66
CA SER A 274 16.91 12.97 -18.63
C SER A 274 16.08 14.16 -19.13
N THR A 275 14.97 13.86 -19.79
CA THR A 275 14.13 14.86 -20.48
C THR A 275 12.71 14.84 -19.91
N PHE A 276 12.19 16.02 -19.63
CA PHE A 276 10.80 16.25 -19.24
C PHE A 276 9.98 16.59 -20.49
N TYR A 277 8.78 16.03 -20.57
CA TYR A 277 7.79 16.26 -21.62
C TYR A 277 6.47 16.66 -20.96
N LEU A 278 6.20 17.96 -20.93
CA LEU A 278 5.05 18.54 -20.24
C LEU A 278 3.98 18.93 -21.26
N ARG A 279 2.72 18.78 -20.87
CA ARG A 279 1.58 19.05 -21.74
C ARG A 279 0.54 19.82 -20.96
N ASN A 280 0.10 20.95 -21.50
CA ASN A 280 -0.82 21.88 -20.84
C ASN A 280 -2.29 21.47 -21.03
N SER A 281 -2.56 20.19 -21.29
CA SER A 281 -3.92 19.68 -21.44
C SER A 281 -3.97 18.16 -21.29
N ASN A 282 -5.06 17.67 -20.70
CA ASN A 282 -5.34 16.24 -20.54
C ASN A 282 -5.96 15.64 -21.82
N SER A 283 -5.30 15.87 -22.96
CA SER A 283 -5.74 15.45 -24.30
C SER A 283 -4.62 14.76 -25.11
N LEU A 284 -4.95 14.02 -26.16
CA LEU A 284 -3.93 13.45 -27.06
C LEU A 284 -3.13 14.56 -27.77
N GLY A 285 -1.80 14.40 -27.81
CA GLY A 285 -0.92 15.31 -28.55
C GLY A 285 0.55 15.15 -28.18
N PHE A 286 1.38 16.03 -28.74
CA PHE A 286 2.81 16.13 -28.40
C PHE A 286 3.02 16.96 -27.13
N ALA A 287 4.22 16.95 -26.58
CA ALA A 287 4.56 17.87 -25.50
C ALA A 287 4.43 19.33 -25.97
N ASP A 288 3.87 20.18 -25.12
CA ASP A 288 3.88 21.63 -25.33
C ASP A 288 5.24 22.20 -24.90
N VAL A 289 5.84 21.60 -23.87
CA VAL A 289 7.16 21.96 -23.36
C VAL A 289 8.03 20.71 -23.23
N GLU A 290 9.23 20.76 -23.80
CA GLU A 290 10.24 19.70 -23.68
C GLU A 290 11.60 20.30 -23.35
N PHE A 291 12.26 19.78 -22.31
CA PHE A 291 13.64 20.16 -22.01
C PHE A 291 14.36 19.08 -21.20
N ARG A 292 15.69 19.11 -21.31
CA ARG A 292 16.58 18.21 -20.57
C ARG A 292 16.92 18.78 -19.21
N PHE A 293 16.69 18.02 -18.14
CA PHE A 293 17.08 18.38 -16.78
C PHE A 293 17.50 17.16 -15.96
N GLY A 294 18.50 17.36 -15.10
CA GLY A 294 19.07 16.28 -14.30
C GLY A 294 20.04 15.38 -15.08
N ARG A 295 20.28 14.20 -14.51
CA ARG A 295 21.23 13.19 -14.96
C ARG A 295 20.63 11.80 -14.81
N SER A 296 21.26 10.81 -15.44
CA SER A 296 20.90 9.41 -15.24
C SER A 296 20.86 9.04 -13.75
N GLY A 297 19.74 8.48 -13.32
CA GLY A 297 19.50 8.07 -11.93
C GLY A 297 18.98 9.18 -11.01
N ASP A 298 18.77 10.40 -11.53
CA ASP A 298 18.03 11.42 -10.82
C ASP A 298 16.52 11.05 -10.80
N VAL A 299 15.84 11.35 -9.69
CA VAL A 299 14.40 11.13 -9.48
C VAL A 299 13.67 12.43 -9.84
N PRO A 300 12.69 12.41 -10.78
CA PRO A 300 11.97 13.60 -11.18
C PRO A 300 10.95 14.02 -10.12
N LEU A 301 10.70 15.32 -10.05
CA LEU A 301 9.74 15.95 -9.15
C LEU A 301 8.98 17.05 -9.91
N ALA A 302 7.79 17.40 -9.43
CA ALA A 302 6.97 18.50 -9.92
C ALA A 302 6.37 19.24 -8.71
N GLY A 303 6.26 20.56 -8.80
CA GLY A 303 5.74 21.42 -7.74
C GLY A 303 5.96 22.92 -8.05
N ASP A 304 5.17 23.79 -7.42
CA ASP A 304 5.38 25.22 -7.29
C ASP A 304 6.37 25.54 -6.14
N TRP A 305 7.66 25.30 -6.41
CA TRP A 305 8.72 25.44 -5.42
C TRP A 305 8.92 26.85 -4.86
N PHE A 306 8.32 27.87 -5.49
CA PHE A 306 8.58 29.28 -5.24
C PHE A 306 7.32 30.11 -4.98
N GLY A 307 6.15 29.48 -4.79
CA GLY A 307 4.88 30.16 -4.53
C GLY A 307 4.48 31.12 -5.65
N SER A 308 4.72 30.69 -6.88
CA SER A 308 4.57 31.47 -8.10
C SER A 308 3.20 31.32 -8.78
N GLY A 309 2.36 30.42 -8.27
CA GLY A 309 1.04 30.05 -8.78
C GLY A 309 1.08 29.20 -10.04
N HIS A 310 2.16 28.45 -10.26
CA HIS A 310 2.26 27.44 -11.32
C HIS A 310 3.35 26.42 -10.99
N ASP A 311 3.15 25.21 -11.50
CA ASP A 311 4.09 24.13 -11.30
C ASP A 311 5.31 24.23 -12.20
N SER A 312 6.39 23.68 -11.67
CA SER A 312 7.66 23.54 -12.36
C SER A 312 8.31 22.23 -11.95
N ILE A 313 9.48 21.95 -12.53
CA ILE A 313 10.14 20.66 -12.39
C ILE A 313 11.28 20.71 -11.38
N GLY A 314 11.56 19.57 -10.78
CA GLY A 314 12.72 19.34 -9.95
C GLY A 314 13.36 17.99 -10.22
N VAL A 315 14.57 17.80 -9.71
CA VAL A 315 15.18 16.48 -9.59
C VAL A 315 15.88 16.29 -8.26
N PHE A 316 15.71 15.14 -7.65
CA PHE A 316 16.57 14.66 -6.57
C PHE A 316 17.67 13.77 -7.14
N ARG A 317 18.92 13.97 -6.71
CA ARG A 317 20.07 13.16 -7.08
C ARG A 317 20.49 12.29 -5.89
N PRO A 318 20.10 11.00 -5.85
CA PRO A 318 20.45 10.09 -4.76
C PRO A 318 21.95 9.92 -4.55
N SER A 319 22.73 9.95 -5.64
CA SER A 319 24.19 9.73 -5.59
C SER A 319 24.96 10.83 -4.86
N THR A 320 24.38 12.02 -4.72
CA THR A 320 25.00 13.17 -4.04
C THR A 320 24.15 13.72 -2.90
N GLY A 321 22.92 13.23 -2.73
CA GLY A 321 21.93 13.81 -1.82
C GLY A 321 21.62 15.27 -2.17
N MET A 322 21.54 15.62 -3.46
CA MET A 322 21.27 17.01 -3.88
C MET A 322 19.89 17.10 -4.50
N LEU A 323 19.09 18.06 -4.05
CA LEU A 323 17.84 18.49 -4.67
C LEU A 323 18.11 19.68 -5.60
N TYR A 324 17.52 19.65 -6.79
CA TYR A 324 17.59 20.73 -7.78
C TYR A 324 16.17 21.13 -8.19
N LEU A 325 15.75 22.36 -7.89
CA LEU A 325 14.40 22.86 -8.16
C LEU A 325 14.48 23.98 -9.20
N ALA A 326 13.71 23.89 -10.28
CA ALA A 326 13.73 24.87 -11.37
C ALA A 326 12.56 25.85 -11.23
N ASP A 327 12.78 27.12 -11.53
CA ASP A 327 11.78 28.19 -11.50
C ASP A 327 11.44 28.61 -12.93
N GLY A 328 10.59 27.85 -13.63
CA GLY A 328 10.31 28.18 -15.01
C GLY A 328 9.13 27.47 -15.68
N LYS A 329 8.16 28.27 -16.07
CA LYS A 329 6.93 27.93 -16.81
C LYS A 329 7.12 27.29 -18.19
N ASN A 330 8.22 27.57 -18.90
CA ASN A 330 8.44 27.16 -20.30
C ASN A 330 9.91 26.78 -20.57
N GLY A 331 10.59 26.26 -19.56
CA GLY A 331 12.02 25.95 -19.59
C GLY A 331 12.64 26.09 -18.20
N LEU A 332 13.93 25.78 -18.08
CA LEU A 332 14.57 25.57 -16.76
C LEU A 332 14.68 26.79 -15.84
N GLY A 333 14.46 28.02 -16.34
CA GLY A 333 14.58 29.25 -15.56
C GLY A 333 15.80 29.30 -14.62
N ASN A 334 15.61 29.76 -13.39
CA ASN A 334 16.62 29.67 -12.33
C ASN A 334 16.58 28.28 -11.68
N VAL A 335 17.72 27.78 -11.22
CA VAL A 335 17.78 26.48 -10.51
C VAL A 335 18.33 26.68 -9.11
N MET A 336 17.51 26.37 -8.10
CA MET A 336 17.91 26.27 -6.71
C MET A 336 18.51 24.88 -6.46
N ALA A 337 19.65 24.80 -5.77
CA ALA A 337 20.33 23.55 -5.46
C ALA A 337 20.55 23.42 -3.95
N LEU A 338 20.00 22.36 -3.35
CA LEU A 338 19.93 22.18 -1.90
C LEU A 338 20.49 20.80 -1.48
N PRO A 339 21.42 20.72 -0.52
CA PRO A 339 21.85 19.45 0.03
C PRO A 339 20.78 18.86 0.95
N ARG A 340 20.51 17.56 0.80
CA ARG A 340 19.56 16.75 1.56
C ARG A 340 20.29 15.56 2.18
N THR A 341 20.89 15.81 3.34
CA THR A 341 21.64 14.79 4.10
C THR A 341 20.74 13.86 4.91
N ASP A 342 19.46 14.22 5.03
CA ASP A 342 18.39 13.47 5.67
C ASP A 342 17.84 12.34 4.78
N LEU A 343 17.93 12.53 3.46
CA LEU A 343 17.48 11.57 2.46
C LEU A 343 18.53 10.48 2.17
N VAL A 344 18.06 9.27 1.90
CA VAL A 344 18.86 8.17 1.37
C VAL A 344 18.29 7.67 0.04
N PRO A 345 19.07 6.96 -0.81
CA PRO A 345 18.60 6.52 -2.12
C PRO A 345 17.37 5.60 -2.13
N ALA A 346 17.03 5.00 -1.00
CA ALA A 346 15.85 4.15 -0.87
C ALA A 346 14.58 4.93 -0.51
N ASP A 347 14.68 6.18 -0.06
CA ASP A 347 13.52 6.97 0.34
C ASP A 347 12.64 7.24 -0.90
N GLN A 348 11.33 7.04 -0.76
CA GLN A 348 10.35 7.42 -1.77
C GLN A 348 9.94 8.86 -1.51
N LEU A 349 9.95 9.67 -2.55
CA LEU A 349 9.66 11.10 -2.48
C LEU A 349 8.22 11.38 -2.85
N VAL A 350 7.66 12.42 -2.25
CA VAL A 350 6.36 13.00 -2.56
C VAL A 350 6.46 14.51 -2.42
N VAL A 351 5.66 15.26 -3.16
CA VAL A 351 5.72 16.73 -3.18
C VAL A 351 4.30 17.25 -2.97
N GLY A 352 4.17 18.29 -2.16
CA GLY A 352 2.91 18.99 -1.93
C GLY A 352 3.09 20.22 -1.05
N ASP A 353 2.05 21.02 -0.95
CA ASP A 353 1.89 22.17 -0.08
C ASP A 353 1.27 21.72 1.26
N TRP A 354 2.13 21.27 2.18
CA TRP A 354 1.69 20.65 3.43
C TRP A 354 1.11 21.64 4.45
N ASP A 355 1.37 22.95 4.31
CA ASP A 355 0.90 23.99 5.23
C ASP A 355 0.03 25.07 4.57
N ALA A 356 -0.38 24.85 3.32
CA ALA A 356 -1.25 25.71 2.53
C ALA A 356 -0.68 27.14 2.36
N ASP A 357 0.64 27.28 2.25
CA ASP A 357 1.31 28.56 2.06
C ASP A 357 1.45 28.95 0.57
N GLY A 358 1.08 28.03 -0.33
CA GLY A 358 1.18 28.12 -1.77
C GLY A 358 2.51 27.61 -2.33
N THR A 359 3.40 27.07 -1.49
CA THR A 359 4.72 26.56 -1.90
C THR A 359 4.80 25.06 -1.72
N ASP A 360 5.06 24.36 -2.81
CA ASP A 360 5.31 22.94 -2.76
C ASP A 360 6.67 22.62 -2.15
N THR A 361 6.67 21.62 -1.28
CA THR A 361 7.84 21.20 -0.51
C THR A 361 7.95 19.67 -0.47
N LEU A 362 9.15 19.18 -0.16
CA LEU A 362 9.41 17.74 -0.24
C LEU A 362 8.89 17.00 0.98
N GLY A 363 8.03 16.02 0.77
CA GLY A 363 7.78 14.91 1.66
C GLY A 363 8.57 13.67 1.27
N PHE A 364 8.80 12.76 2.22
CA PHE A 364 9.37 11.46 1.90
C PHE A 364 8.96 10.38 2.89
N VAL A 365 8.95 9.14 2.42
CA VAL A 365 8.84 7.97 3.27
C VAL A 365 10.06 7.08 3.11
N ARG A 366 10.64 6.70 4.24
CA ARG A 366 11.65 5.65 4.27
C ARG A 366 10.95 4.30 4.18
N PRO A 367 11.30 3.43 3.23
CA PRO A 367 10.69 2.11 3.13
C PRO A 367 10.68 1.39 4.48
N GLY A 368 9.49 0.92 4.89
CA GLY A 368 9.20 0.21 6.15
C GLY A 368 9.37 1.03 7.43
N SER A 369 9.44 2.36 7.32
CA SER A 369 9.28 3.24 8.48
C SER A 369 7.81 3.40 8.89
N GLY A 370 6.88 3.25 7.95
CA GLY A 370 5.45 3.44 8.19
C GLY A 370 5.09 4.87 8.56
N THR A 371 5.94 5.84 8.18
CA THR A 371 5.78 7.24 8.55
C THR A 371 6.32 8.14 7.45
N PHE A 372 5.47 9.00 6.92
CA PHE A 372 5.87 10.12 6.09
C PHE A 372 6.56 11.20 6.93
N ARG A 373 7.57 11.82 6.34
CA ARG A 373 8.26 13.00 6.83
C ARG A 373 8.00 14.11 5.84
N LEU A 374 7.17 15.07 6.22
CA LEU A 374 6.79 16.22 5.40
C LEU A 374 7.60 17.42 5.87
N LEU A 375 8.27 18.11 4.95
CA LEU A 375 9.03 19.30 5.29
C LEU A 375 8.19 20.52 4.98
N LEU A 376 8.01 21.43 5.93
CA LEU A 376 7.21 22.65 5.72
C LEU A 376 7.96 23.74 4.95
N ASP A 377 9.26 23.56 4.71
CA ASP A 377 10.03 24.44 3.83
C ASP A 377 11.20 23.68 3.16
N HIS A 378 11.89 24.36 2.24
CA HIS A 378 13.04 23.82 1.51
C HIS A 378 14.36 23.87 2.29
N GLN A 379 14.39 24.49 3.47
CA GLN A 379 15.62 24.72 4.23
C GLN A 379 16.14 23.43 4.86
N PRO A 380 17.46 23.31 5.07
CA PRO A 380 18.03 22.13 5.74
C PRO A 380 17.55 21.92 7.18
N ASP A 381 17.01 22.96 7.82
CA ASP A 381 16.46 22.97 9.18
C ASP A 381 14.92 23.07 9.22
N ALA A 382 14.26 22.79 8.09
CA ALA A 382 12.81 22.79 7.96
C ALA A 382 12.10 22.10 9.14
N GLU A 383 11.02 22.72 9.60
CA GLU A 383 10.08 22.02 10.48
C GLU A 383 9.55 20.78 9.75
N THR A 384 9.47 19.66 10.47
CA THR A 384 9.05 18.38 9.90
C THR A 384 7.80 17.86 10.59
N VAL A 385 6.78 17.55 9.79
CA VAL A 385 5.58 16.85 10.24
C VAL A 385 5.75 15.36 9.97
N LEU A 386 5.40 14.52 10.95
CA LEU A 386 5.55 13.06 10.87
C LEU A 386 4.17 12.41 10.77
N ILE A 387 3.76 11.94 9.59
CA ILE A 387 2.45 11.31 9.41
C ILE A 387 2.58 9.80 9.38
N PRO A 388 2.09 9.08 10.41
CA PRO A 388 1.89 7.64 10.33
C PRO A 388 0.98 7.25 9.18
N PHE A 389 1.46 6.37 8.30
CA PHE A 389 0.62 5.92 7.19
C PHE A 389 1.09 4.57 6.65
N ARG A 390 0.18 3.86 5.99
CA ARG A 390 0.39 2.50 5.50
C ARG A 390 1.27 2.44 4.26
N THR A 391 2.57 2.67 4.40
CA THR A 391 3.46 2.93 3.24
C THR A 391 4.20 1.71 2.69
N ALA A 392 4.15 0.56 3.36
CA ALA A 392 5.02 -0.56 3.03
C ALA A 392 4.64 -1.21 1.68
N GLY A 393 5.58 -1.24 0.74
CA GLY A 393 5.35 -1.76 -0.62
C GLY A 393 4.46 -0.89 -1.49
N ARG A 394 3.99 0.26 -0.97
CA ARG A 394 3.11 1.18 -1.68
C ARG A 394 3.92 2.37 -2.23
N THR A 395 3.35 3.05 -3.20
CA THR A 395 3.93 4.24 -3.82
C THR A 395 3.21 5.46 -3.30
N PRO A 396 3.92 6.47 -2.77
CA PRO A 396 3.28 7.65 -2.21
C PRO A 396 2.74 8.57 -3.29
N VAL A 397 1.69 9.30 -2.95
CA VAL A 397 1.11 10.42 -3.70
C VAL A 397 0.75 11.54 -2.73
N ALA A 398 0.53 12.74 -3.27
CA ALA A 398 0.01 13.87 -2.52
C ALA A 398 -1.04 14.61 -3.34
N GLY A 399 -1.80 15.44 -2.66
CA GLY A 399 -2.90 16.19 -3.22
C GLY A 399 -3.87 16.65 -2.13
N VAL A 400 -4.77 17.53 -2.55
CA VAL A 400 -5.92 17.98 -1.76
C VAL A 400 -7.05 16.99 -1.98
N TRP A 401 -7.55 16.33 -0.93
CA TRP A 401 -8.69 15.42 -1.05
C TRP A 401 -9.56 15.43 0.20
#